data_AF-A0A1A8K3K0-F1
#
_entry.id   AF-A0A1A8K3K0-F1
#
_cell.length_a   1.000
_cell.length_b   1.000
_cell.length_c   1.000
_cell.angle_alpha   90.00
_cell.angle_beta   90.00
_cell.angle_gamma   90.00
#
_symmetry.space_group_name_H-M   'P 1'
#
loop_
_entity.id
_entity.type
_entity.pdbx_description
1 polymer ?
#
loop_
_entity_poly.entity_id
_entity_poly.type
_entity_poly.pdbx_seq_one_letter_code
_entity_poly.pdbx_strand_id
1 'polypeptide(L)'
;DDAEATEIHFVWDKRQHDKEKTFGERWNGLQGPSLCVFNNKVFSDEDLVGIQQLGEGGKQNLQGKIGKYGLGFNSVYHLTDCPSIVTGDK
;
A
#
# COMPACT_ATOMS: atom_id res chain seq x y z
N ASP A 1 13.98 5.81 -8.65
CA ASP A 1 12.53 5.58 -8.56
C ASP A 1 12.30 4.14 -8.98
N ASP A 2 12.03 3.26 -8.01
CA ASP A 2 12.33 1.82 -8.11
C ASP A 2 11.32 1.02 -8.95
N ALA A 3 10.16 1.62 -9.24
CA ALA A 3 9.09 1.06 -10.05
C ALA A 3 9.06 1.60 -11.49
N GLU A 4 9.88 2.62 -11.83
CA GLU A 4 9.83 3.36 -13.10
C GLU A 4 8.45 3.97 -13.43
N ALA A 5 7.64 4.26 -12.40
CA ALA A 5 6.36 4.93 -12.60
C ALA A 5 6.59 6.32 -13.21
N THR A 6 5.72 6.73 -14.12
CA THR A 6 5.80 8.07 -14.72
C THR A 6 4.83 9.05 -14.08
N GLU A 7 3.88 8.53 -13.29
CA GLU A 7 2.79 9.30 -12.71
C GLU A 7 2.49 8.81 -11.29
N ILE A 8 2.20 9.77 -10.41
CA ILE A 8 1.68 9.52 -9.07
C ILE A 8 0.53 10.49 -8.78
N HIS A 9 -0.56 9.96 -8.25
CA HIS A 9 -1.75 10.73 -7.88
C HIS A 9 -2.05 10.53 -6.41
N PHE A 10 -2.24 11.64 -5.70
CA PHE A 10 -2.71 11.66 -4.32
C PHE A 10 -4.16 12.14 -4.32
N VAL A 11 -5.06 11.30 -3.84
CA VAL A 11 -6.49 11.57 -3.81
C VAL A 11 -6.98 11.47 -2.37
N TRP A 12 -7.41 12.59 -1.82
CA TRP A 12 -8.13 12.61 -0.55
C TRP A 12 -9.60 12.30 -0.79
N ASP A 13 -9.99 11.05 -0.53
CA ASP A 13 -11.36 10.59 -0.65
C ASP A 13 -12.13 10.86 0.64
N LYS A 14 -13.13 11.75 0.56
CA LYS A 14 -13.98 12.13 1.70
C LYS A 14 -15.20 11.23 1.89
N ARG A 15 -15.39 10.24 1.02
CA ARG A 15 -16.60 9.42 1.03
C ARG A 15 -16.67 8.56 2.29
N GLN A 16 -17.91 8.31 2.72
CA GLN A 16 -18.24 7.31 3.72
C GLN A 16 -18.93 6.16 3.00
N HIS A 17 -18.36 4.97 3.10
CA HIS A 17 -18.89 3.75 2.50
C HIS A 17 -19.81 3.01 3.47
N ASP A 18 -20.66 2.15 2.89
CA ASP A 18 -21.60 1.31 3.60
C ASP A 18 -20.89 0.15 4.32
N LYS A 19 -21.52 -0.36 5.38
CA LYS A 19 -21.03 -1.39 6.29
C LYS A 19 -21.79 -2.71 6.15
N GLU A 20 -22.80 -2.79 5.28
CA GLU A 20 -23.62 -4.00 5.07
C GLU A 20 -22.81 -5.21 4.60
N LYS A 21 -21.78 -4.99 3.77
CA LYS A 21 -20.97 -6.07 3.14
C LYS A 21 -19.49 -5.90 3.43
N THR A 22 -19.11 -6.01 4.69
CA THR A 22 -17.71 -6.02 5.13
C THR A 22 -17.28 -7.42 5.56
N PHE A 23 -15.97 -7.64 5.76
CA PHE A 23 -15.43 -8.91 6.27
C PHE A 23 -15.75 -9.17 7.77
N GLY A 24 -16.57 -8.31 8.38
CA GLY A 24 -17.03 -8.40 9.77
C GLY A 24 -17.07 -7.03 10.45
N GLU A 25 -17.77 -6.93 11.58
CA GLU A 25 -18.01 -5.64 12.26
C GLU A 25 -16.73 -4.86 12.60
N ARG A 26 -15.61 -5.55 12.85
CA ARG A 26 -14.31 -4.92 13.10
C ARG A 26 -13.78 -4.09 11.93
N TRP A 27 -14.21 -4.40 10.70
CA TRP A 27 -13.82 -3.69 9.48
C TRP A 27 -14.65 -2.44 9.21
N ASN A 28 -15.76 -2.25 9.94
CA ASN A 28 -16.67 -1.12 9.74
C ASN A 28 -16.00 0.22 10.04
N GLY A 29 -14.97 0.25 10.90
CA GLY A 29 -14.16 1.45 11.16
C GLY A 29 -13.35 1.92 9.94
N LEU A 30 -13.07 1.02 8.99
CA LEU A 30 -12.25 1.29 7.81
C LEU A 30 -13.05 1.80 6.60
N GLN A 31 -14.37 1.94 6.72
CA GLN A 31 -15.24 2.38 5.60
C GLN A 31 -15.35 3.91 5.47
N GLY A 32 -14.54 4.68 6.21
CA GLY A 32 -14.58 6.15 6.22
C GLY A 32 -13.67 6.80 5.16
N PRO A 33 -13.43 8.12 5.29
CA PRO A 33 -12.51 8.85 4.45
C PRO A 33 -11.12 8.22 4.39
N SER A 34 -10.47 8.29 3.24
CA SER A 34 -9.16 7.68 3.00
C SER A 34 -8.25 8.54 2.12
N LEU A 35 -6.95 8.34 2.26
CA LEU A 35 -5.95 8.86 1.34
C LEU A 35 -5.58 7.76 0.35
N CYS A 36 -6.03 7.89 -0.89
CA CYS A 36 -5.69 6.98 -1.97
C CYS A 36 -4.43 7.49 -2.69
N VAL A 37 -3.47 6.59 -2.89
CA VAL A 37 -2.27 6.86 -3.67
C VAL A 37 -2.27 5.91 -4.86
N PHE A 38 -2.24 6.47 -6.06
CA PHE A 38 -2.19 5.71 -7.30
C PHE A 38 -0.88 5.98 -8.02
N ASN A 39 -0.29 4.95 -8.60
CA ASN A 39 0.80 5.05 -9.54
C ASN A 39 0.53 4.10 -10.72
N ASN A 40 1.10 4.39 -11.89
CA ASN A 40 0.81 3.64 -13.11
C ASN A 40 1.67 2.38 -13.31
N LYS A 41 2.26 1.84 -12.23
CA LYS A 41 3.01 0.58 -12.25
C LYS A 41 2.34 -0.47 -11.39
N VAL A 42 2.34 -1.68 -11.94
CA VAL A 42 1.82 -2.88 -11.29
C VAL A 42 2.96 -3.50 -10.48
N PHE A 43 2.68 -3.88 -9.24
CA PHE A 43 3.59 -4.66 -8.41
C PHE A 43 3.86 -6.02 -9.04
N SER A 44 5.11 -6.47 -9.03
CA SER A 44 5.44 -7.87 -9.30
C SER A 44 5.11 -8.77 -8.10
N ASP A 45 5.16 -10.08 -8.29
CA ASP A 45 4.99 -11.05 -7.19
C ASP A 45 6.06 -10.84 -6.10
N GLU A 46 7.29 -10.50 -6.48
CA GLU A 46 8.35 -10.17 -5.52
C GLU A 46 8.07 -8.90 -4.73
N ASP A 47 7.47 -7.88 -5.34
CA ASP A 47 7.05 -6.66 -4.64
C ASP A 47 5.97 -6.97 -3.60
N LEU A 48 4.99 -7.81 -3.97
CA LEU A 48 3.91 -8.25 -3.09
C LEU A 48 4.44 -9.06 -1.89
N VAL A 49 5.40 -9.96 -2.11
CA VAL A 49 6.06 -10.69 -1.03
C VAL A 49 6.85 -9.73 -0.15
N GLY A 50 7.59 -8.80 -0.74
CA GLY A 50 8.40 -7.82 -0.02
C GLY A 50 7.57 -6.92 0.88
N ILE A 51 6.43 -6.42 0.40
CA ILE A 51 5.58 -5.49 1.19
C ILE A 51 4.79 -6.19 2.31
N GLN A 52 4.63 -7.51 2.25
CA GLN A 52 4.06 -8.28 3.35
C GLN A 52 5.09 -8.56 4.47
N GLN A 53 6.38 -8.53 4.15
CA GLN A 53 7.48 -8.78 5.08
C GLN A 53 7.97 -7.49 5.76
N LEU A 54 7.04 -6.71 6.32
CA LEU A 54 7.37 -5.46 7.00
C LEU A 54 8.23 -5.72 8.24
N GLY A 55 9.46 -5.19 8.25
CA GLY A 55 10.37 -5.27 9.39
C GLY A 55 11.35 -6.44 9.36
N GLU A 56 11.12 -7.45 8.52
CA GLU A 56 12.16 -8.43 8.17
C GLU A 56 12.96 -7.84 7.01
N GLY A 57 14.15 -7.30 7.29
CA GLY A 57 15.04 -6.68 6.31
C GLY A 57 15.35 -7.64 5.14
N GLY A 58 14.50 -7.61 4.13
CA GLY A 58 14.54 -8.47 2.96
C GLY A 58 15.73 -8.13 2.08
N LYS A 59 16.83 -8.85 2.34
CA LYS A 59 18.01 -9.02 1.47
C LYS A 59 19.01 -7.86 1.54
N GLN A 60 20.07 -8.09 2.31
CA GLN A 60 21.35 -7.36 2.28
C GLN A 60 22.09 -7.43 0.92
N ASN A 61 21.48 -7.97 -0.15
CA ASN A 61 22.16 -8.42 -1.37
C ASN A 61 21.54 -7.96 -2.72
N LEU A 62 20.63 -6.97 -2.76
CA LEU A 62 20.30 -6.31 -4.04
C LEU A 62 20.68 -4.85 -3.93
N GLN A 63 21.87 -4.54 -4.43
CA GLN A 63 22.38 -3.20 -4.65
C GLN A 63 21.64 -2.58 -5.85
N GLY A 64 21.13 -1.35 -5.68
CA GLY A 64 20.72 -0.51 -6.81
C GLY A 64 19.29 0.04 -6.78
N LYS A 65 18.45 -0.34 -5.80
CA LYS A 65 17.07 0.14 -5.66
C LYS A 65 16.88 0.85 -4.31
N ILE A 66 16.50 2.14 -4.33
CA ILE A 66 16.26 2.97 -3.13
C ILE A 66 14.85 2.71 -2.61
N GLY A 67 14.73 1.99 -1.48
CA GLY A 67 13.43 1.77 -0.82
C GLY A 67 12.94 0.34 -0.83
N LYS A 68 13.85 -0.60 -0.58
CA LYS A 68 13.60 -2.05 -0.50
C LYS A 68 12.74 -2.41 0.75
N TYR A 69 11.45 -2.14 0.64
CA TYR A 69 10.29 -2.71 1.36
C TYR A 69 10.36 -2.73 2.89
N GLY A 70 10.28 -1.56 3.51
CA GLY A 70 9.94 -1.53 4.94
C GLY A 70 9.96 -0.14 5.53
N LEU A 71 11.13 0.51 5.58
CA LEU A 71 11.28 1.77 6.32
C LEU A 71 10.44 2.93 5.75
N GLY A 72 10.42 3.10 4.42
CA GLY A 72 9.65 4.17 3.77
C GLY A 72 8.14 3.93 3.83
N PHE A 73 7.71 2.71 3.53
CA PHE A 73 6.29 2.33 3.58
C PHE A 73 5.75 2.40 5.02
N ASN A 74 6.55 2.09 6.04
CA ASN A 74 6.12 2.19 7.44
C ASN A 74 5.61 3.58 7.85
N SER A 75 5.95 4.63 7.10
CA SER A 75 5.39 5.97 7.33
C SER A 75 3.86 6.03 7.21
N VAL A 76 3.22 5.14 6.42
CA VAL A 76 1.75 5.09 6.26
C VAL A 76 1.03 4.78 7.57
N TYR A 77 1.70 4.12 8.53
CA TYR A 77 1.13 3.81 9.84
C TYR A 77 0.97 5.03 10.75
N HIS A 78 1.50 6.19 10.38
CA HIS A 78 1.13 7.45 11.04
C HIS A 78 -0.28 7.91 10.65
N LEU A 79 -0.84 7.39 9.55
CA LEU A 79 -2.13 7.79 9.00
C LEU A 79 -3.20 6.71 9.14
N THR A 80 -2.84 5.43 9.05
CA THR A 80 -3.79 4.31 9.09
C THR A 80 -3.20 3.06 9.72
N ASP A 81 -4.00 2.36 10.52
CA ASP A 81 -3.64 1.04 11.08
C ASP A 81 -3.79 -0.10 10.05
N CYS A 82 -4.50 0.14 8.95
CA CYS A 82 -4.80 -0.86 7.92
C CYS A 82 -4.58 -0.30 6.51
N PRO A 83 -3.31 -0.21 6.05
CA PRO A 83 -3.04 0.11 4.66
C PRO A 83 -3.55 -1.03 3.75
N SER A 84 -4.16 -0.65 2.63
CA SER A 84 -4.63 -1.58 1.61
C SER A 84 -3.89 -1.34 0.29
N ILE A 85 -3.46 -2.41 -0.36
CA ILE A 85 -2.77 -2.34 -1.66
C ILE A 85 -3.63 -3.07 -2.68
N VAL A 86 -3.92 -2.39 -3.78
CA VAL A 86 -4.62 -2.95 -4.93
C VAL A 86 -3.71 -2.78 -6.14
N THR A 87 -3.39 -3.88 -6.80
CA THR A 87 -2.46 -3.94 -7.94
C THR A 87 -2.81 -5.13 -8.81
N GLY A 88 -2.56 -5.02 -10.11
CA GLY A 88 -2.93 -6.00 -11.11
C GLY A 88 -4.03 -5.52 -12.05
N ASP A 89 -4.24 -6.28 -13.11
CA ASP A 89 -5.15 -6.01 -14.22
C ASP A 89 -6.14 -7.17 -14.46
N LYS A 90 -6.29 -8.07 -13.48
CA LYS A 90 -7.19 -9.23 -13.52
C LYS A 90 -8.13 -9.29 -12.33
#